data_AF-A0A1M5TDT8-F1
#
_entry.id   AF-A0A1M5TDT8-F1
#
_cell.length_a   1.000
_cell.length_b   1.000
_cell.length_c   1.000
_cell.angle_alpha   90.00
_cell.angle_beta   90.00
_cell.angle_gamma   90.00
#
_symmetry.space_group_name_H-M   'P 1'
#
loop_
_entity.id
_entity.type
_entity.pdbx_description
1 polymer ?
#
loop_
_entity_poly.entity_id
_entity_poly.type
_entity_poly.pdbx_seq_one_letter_code
_entity_poly.pdbx_strand_id
1 'polypeptide(L)'
;MRRFQTLRSLKLSKWSDLDDNHERLVLDSCLNYFKRNPYDAWFKKLDYIISGANYSYYFPLGNACHLDLIPFATARKWSDLETKEKLLLLELSGDTLGVLLKASKVNLLVLNGITVVQSFLKVSNCELEKRKIPNWTLPRIVGDGVAGYSYKGTVSKIGNIRLPRIVTVLGYNHNLQSSYGVTSDILKSIREWISNNCAT
;
A
#
# COMPACT_ATOMS: atom_id res chain seq x y z
N MET A 1 22.70 6.47 -7.56
CA MET A 1 22.16 7.22 -6.40
C MET A 1 21.60 6.23 -5.37
N ARG A 2 21.74 6.45 -4.05
CA ARG A 2 21.20 5.54 -3.02
C ARG A 2 19.71 5.85 -2.74
N ARG A 3 18.97 4.87 -2.22
CA ARG A 3 17.56 5.08 -1.80
C ARG A 3 17.47 5.74 -0.43
N PHE A 4 18.05 5.07 0.57
CA PHE A 4 18.11 5.54 1.96
C PHE A 4 19.56 5.63 2.45
N GLN A 5 19.74 6.32 3.56
CA GLN A 5 21.01 6.33 4.29
C GLN A 5 21.24 4.98 4.96
N THR A 6 22.51 4.63 5.12
CA THR A 6 22.99 3.48 5.89
C THR A 6 24.10 3.95 6.83
N LEU A 7 24.43 3.14 7.84
CA LEU A 7 25.59 3.41 8.70
C LEU A 7 26.85 3.73 7.88
N ARG A 8 27.09 2.96 6.81
CA ARG A 8 28.21 3.20 5.90
C ARG A 8 28.13 4.55 5.16
N SER A 9 26.95 4.98 4.70
CA SER A 9 26.84 6.27 4.00
C SER A 9 26.95 7.47 4.94
N LEU A 10 26.62 7.27 6.22
CA LEU A 10 26.77 8.26 7.29
C LEU A 10 28.15 8.19 7.97
N LYS A 11 29.01 7.22 7.58
CA LYS A 11 30.32 6.96 8.21
C LYS A 11 30.22 6.64 9.72
N LEU A 12 29.15 5.94 10.11
CA LEU A 12 28.90 5.48 11.48
C LEU A 12 29.11 3.97 11.60
N SER A 13 29.37 3.50 12.82
CA SER A 13 29.47 2.06 13.15
C SER A 13 28.18 1.52 13.77
N LYS A 14 27.37 2.37 14.41
CA LYS A 14 26.09 2.03 15.05
C LYS A 14 25.12 3.21 15.03
N TRP A 15 23.81 2.93 15.09
CA TRP A 15 22.75 3.95 14.99
C TRP A 15 22.64 4.85 16.21
N SER A 16 23.17 4.44 17.37
CA SER A 16 23.21 5.27 18.57
C SER A 16 24.13 6.49 18.44
N ASP A 17 24.97 6.53 17.40
CA ASP A 17 25.94 7.61 17.15
C ASP A 17 25.39 8.65 16.17
N LEU A 18 24.08 8.61 15.88
CA LEU A 18 23.42 9.65 15.10
C LEU A 18 23.49 10.99 15.83
N ASP A 19 23.67 12.05 15.05
CA ASP A 19 23.54 13.44 15.50
C ASP A 19 22.48 14.15 14.65
N ASP A 20 22.18 15.40 14.95
CA ASP A 20 21.20 16.20 14.23
C ASP A 20 21.44 16.26 12.71
N ASN A 21 22.71 16.26 12.27
CA ASN A 21 23.03 16.28 10.85
C ASN A 21 22.70 14.95 10.20
N HIS A 22 23.03 13.84 10.84
CA HIS A 22 22.67 12.51 10.36
C HIS A 22 21.15 12.32 10.32
N GLU A 23 20.43 12.78 11.34
CA GLU A 23 18.96 12.73 11.38
C GLU A 23 18.35 13.51 10.22
N ARG A 24 18.82 14.73 9.95
CA ARG A 24 18.38 15.53 8.79
C ARG A 24 18.60 14.78 7.48
N LEU A 25 19.75 14.12 7.30
CA LEU A 25 20.05 13.34 6.10
C LEU A 25 19.14 12.12 5.93
N VAL A 26 18.76 11.46 7.04
CA VAL A 26 17.80 10.35 7.03
C VAL A 26 16.41 10.84 6.65
N LEU A 27 15.92 11.89 7.33
CA LEU A 27 14.61 12.50 7.08
C LEU A 27 14.48 13.00 5.64
N ASP A 28 15.49 13.71 5.14
CA ASP A 28 15.55 14.18 3.76
C ASP A 28 15.48 13.01 2.75
N SER A 29 16.14 11.88 3.04
CA SER A 29 16.04 10.67 2.21
C SER A 29 14.63 10.09 2.18
N CYS A 30 13.90 10.13 3.31
CA CYS A 30 12.51 9.69 3.39
C CYS A 30 11.58 10.64 2.63
N LEU A 31 11.69 11.95 2.86
CA LEU A 31 10.84 12.97 2.23
C LEU A 31 11.04 13.07 0.72
N ASN A 32 12.27 12.80 0.24
CA ASN A 32 12.62 12.88 -1.17
C ASN A 32 12.76 11.51 -1.84
N TYR A 33 12.20 10.43 -1.26
CA TYR A 33 12.31 9.06 -1.77
C TYR A 33 11.97 8.96 -3.27
N PHE A 34 10.80 9.49 -3.68
CA PHE A 34 10.33 9.44 -5.07
C PHE A 34 11.02 10.43 -6.02
N LYS A 35 11.82 11.37 -5.50
CA LYS A 35 12.63 12.30 -6.31
C LYS A 35 14.05 11.80 -6.59
N ARG A 36 14.45 10.68 -5.98
CA ARG A 36 15.82 10.17 -5.99
C ARG A 36 15.91 8.88 -6.81
N ASN A 37 16.04 7.76 -6.12
CA ASN A 37 16.14 6.44 -6.71
C ASN A 37 15.07 5.53 -6.09
N PRO A 38 13.78 5.83 -6.26
CA PRO A 38 12.72 4.97 -5.75
C PRO A 38 12.79 3.58 -6.38
N TYR A 39 12.08 2.62 -5.80
CA TYR A 39 11.99 1.30 -6.40
C TYR A 39 11.00 1.28 -7.58
N ASP A 40 11.38 1.96 -8.66
CA ASP A 40 10.53 2.27 -9.82
C ASP A 40 9.82 1.06 -10.41
N ALA A 41 10.53 -0.05 -10.62
CA ALA A 41 9.96 -1.27 -11.17
C ALA A 41 8.78 -1.79 -10.33
N TRP A 42 8.80 -1.52 -9.03
CA TRP A 42 7.76 -1.91 -8.10
C TRP A 42 6.63 -0.86 -8.03
N PHE A 43 6.99 0.43 -7.95
CA PHE A 43 6.02 1.52 -7.77
C PHE A 43 5.29 1.96 -9.03
N LYS A 44 5.91 1.90 -10.21
CA LYS A 44 5.30 2.39 -11.47
C LYS A 44 3.97 1.70 -11.81
N LYS A 45 3.84 0.41 -11.47
CA LYS A 45 2.58 -0.31 -11.65
C LYS A 45 1.48 0.24 -10.76
N LEU A 46 1.79 0.53 -9.49
CA LEU A 46 0.83 1.13 -8.56
C LEU A 46 0.49 2.57 -8.96
N ASP A 47 1.50 3.34 -9.35
CA ASP A 47 1.36 4.73 -9.79
C ASP A 47 0.43 4.83 -10.99
N TYR A 48 0.62 3.97 -12.00
CA TYR A 48 -0.26 3.89 -13.15
C TYR A 48 -1.73 3.69 -12.75
N ILE A 49 -2.00 2.81 -11.79
CA ILE A 49 -3.36 2.50 -11.35
C ILE A 49 -4.01 3.68 -10.62
N ILE A 50 -3.30 4.31 -9.69
CA ILE A 50 -3.84 5.45 -8.93
C ILE A 50 -3.90 6.74 -9.76
N SER A 51 -3.13 6.83 -10.85
CA SER A 51 -3.18 7.99 -11.76
C SER A 51 -4.56 8.19 -12.40
N GLY A 52 -5.41 7.15 -12.47
CA GLY A 52 -6.79 7.28 -12.91
C GLY A 52 -7.64 8.20 -12.03
N ALA A 53 -7.20 8.43 -10.78
CA ALA A 53 -7.87 9.28 -9.80
C ALA A 53 -7.07 10.57 -9.50
N ASN A 54 -6.19 11.01 -10.39
CA ASN A 54 -5.33 12.19 -10.20
C ASN A 54 -4.43 12.13 -8.95
N TYR A 55 -3.95 10.92 -8.63
CA TYR A 55 -2.92 10.70 -7.61
C TYR A 55 -1.62 10.19 -8.25
N SER A 56 -0.48 10.56 -7.66
CA SER A 56 0.80 9.98 -8.04
C SER A 56 1.78 10.01 -6.86
N TYR A 57 2.67 9.02 -6.82
CA TYR A 57 3.82 9.05 -5.91
C TYR A 57 4.88 10.07 -6.36
N TYR A 58 4.87 10.42 -7.64
CA TYR A 58 5.90 11.22 -8.30
C TYR A 58 5.44 12.66 -8.53
N PHE A 59 6.41 13.56 -8.71
CA PHE A 59 6.17 14.95 -9.12
C PHE A 59 5.49 15.00 -10.50
N PRO A 60 4.58 15.95 -10.79
CA PRO A 60 4.22 17.14 -10.00
C PRO A 60 3.22 16.92 -8.88
N LEU A 61 2.43 15.85 -8.91
CA LEU A 61 1.36 15.67 -7.93
C LEU A 61 1.92 15.32 -6.55
N GLY A 62 2.74 14.27 -6.45
CA GLY A 62 3.42 13.85 -5.22
C GLY A 62 2.48 13.70 -4.02
N ASN A 63 1.21 13.37 -4.25
CA ASN A 63 0.12 13.38 -3.28
C ASN A 63 -0.30 11.97 -2.86
N ALA A 64 0.43 10.93 -3.28
CA ALA A 64 0.24 9.55 -2.86
C ALA A 64 1.39 9.07 -1.96
N CYS A 65 1.08 8.14 -1.07
CA CYS A 65 2.06 7.43 -0.25
C CYS A 65 1.68 5.95 -0.16
N HIS A 66 2.67 5.11 0.13
CA HIS A 66 2.45 3.70 0.42
C HIS A 66 2.35 3.54 1.93
N LEU A 67 1.31 2.85 2.38
CA LEU A 67 1.09 2.54 3.78
C LEU A 67 1.16 1.04 3.97
N ASP A 68 2.01 0.60 4.88
CA ASP A 68 2.01 -0.78 5.34
C ASP A 68 0.96 -0.95 6.46
N LEU A 69 0.21 -2.05 6.40
CA LEU A 69 -0.71 -2.41 7.51
C LEU A 69 0.07 -2.74 8.80
N ILE A 70 1.33 -3.12 8.65
CA ILE A 70 2.23 -3.51 9.74
C ILE A 70 3.53 -2.72 9.54
N PRO A 71 3.84 -1.75 10.40
CA PRO A 71 4.98 -0.87 10.22
C PRO A 71 6.32 -1.51 10.64
N PHE A 72 6.29 -2.77 11.09
CA PHE A 72 7.46 -3.47 11.60
C PHE A 72 8.21 -4.20 10.49
N ALA A 73 9.50 -3.89 10.35
CA ALA A 73 10.40 -4.71 9.55
C ALA A 73 10.67 -6.04 10.26
N THR A 74 10.54 -7.15 9.53
CA THR A 74 10.84 -8.49 10.03
C THR A 74 12.17 -8.99 9.49
N ALA A 75 12.90 -9.78 10.28
CA ALA A 75 14.18 -10.37 9.84
C ALA A 75 14.00 -11.37 8.69
N ARG A 76 12.85 -12.06 8.65
CA ARG A 76 12.42 -12.94 7.55
C ARG A 76 11.45 -12.19 6.64
N LYS A 77 11.28 -12.66 5.40
CA LYS A 77 10.25 -12.09 4.51
C LYS A 77 8.87 -12.40 5.08
N TRP A 78 7.91 -11.52 4.80
CA TRP A 78 6.51 -11.72 5.19
C TRP A 78 5.95 -13.08 4.76
N SER A 79 6.30 -13.56 3.56
CA SER A 79 5.89 -14.88 3.05
C SER A 79 6.31 -16.03 3.97
N ASP A 80 7.43 -15.88 4.66
CA ASP A 80 8.11 -16.94 5.40
C ASP A 80 7.69 -16.97 6.88
N LEU A 81 6.86 -16.01 7.30
CA LEU A 81 6.28 -15.98 8.65
C LEU A 81 5.12 -16.96 8.76
N GLU A 82 5.01 -17.61 9.91
CA GLU A 82 3.86 -18.42 10.24
C GLU A 82 2.59 -17.57 10.37
N THR A 83 1.43 -18.18 10.15
CA THR A 83 0.13 -17.51 10.30
C THR A 83 -0.03 -16.89 11.69
N LYS A 84 0.42 -17.56 12.75
CA LYS A 84 0.36 -17.04 14.13
C LYS A 84 1.18 -15.76 14.31
N GLU A 85 2.36 -15.68 13.67
CA GLU A 85 3.26 -14.53 13.76
C GLU A 85 2.67 -13.34 13.00
N LYS A 86 2.09 -13.58 11.82
CA LYS A 86 1.39 -12.56 11.04
C LYS A 86 0.20 -11.99 11.81
N LEU A 87 -0.57 -12.84 12.49
CA LEU A 87 -1.71 -12.41 13.31
C LEU A 87 -1.25 -11.60 14.52
N LEU A 88 -0.21 -12.04 15.22
CA LEU A 88 0.37 -11.30 16.34
C LEU A 88 0.87 -9.91 15.90
N LEU A 89 1.56 -9.83 14.75
CA LEU A 89 2.03 -8.54 14.23
C LEU A 89 0.87 -7.61 13.85
N LEU A 90 -0.22 -8.15 13.31
CA LEU A 90 -1.44 -7.36 13.05
C LEU A 90 -2.06 -6.84 14.35
N GLU A 91 -2.14 -7.68 15.38
CA GLU A 91 -2.66 -7.31 16.69
C GLU A 91 -1.80 -6.24 17.37
N LEU A 92 -0.47 -6.42 17.38
CA LEU A 92 0.49 -5.44 17.91
C LEU A 92 0.49 -4.12 17.14
N SER A 93 0.24 -4.18 15.83
CA SER A 93 0.07 -2.96 15.01
C SER A 93 -1.20 -2.21 15.39
N GLY A 94 -2.20 -2.90 15.96
CA GLY A 94 -3.39 -2.34 16.59
C GLY A 94 -4.01 -1.20 15.81
N ASP A 95 -4.06 -0.03 16.44
CA ASP A 95 -4.68 1.18 15.92
C ASP A 95 -3.76 2.03 15.03
N THR A 96 -2.54 1.58 14.71
CA THR A 96 -1.52 2.38 14.03
C THR A 96 -2.01 2.95 12.71
N LEU A 97 -2.65 2.15 11.86
CA LEU A 97 -3.22 2.64 10.60
C LEU A 97 -4.27 3.73 10.86
N GLY A 98 -5.14 3.54 11.85
CA GLY A 98 -6.14 4.54 12.25
C GLY A 98 -5.51 5.84 12.71
N VAL A 99 -4.45 5.78 13.52
CA VAL A 99 -3.68 6.96 13.97
C VAL A 99 -3.06 7.70 12.79
N LEU A 100 -2.39 6.99 11.87
CA LEU A 100 -1.79 7.58 10.66
C LEU A 100 -2.84 8.25 9.77
N LEU A 101 -3.99 7.61 9.56
CA LEU A 101 -5.09 8.17 8.76
C LEU A 101 -5.75 9.37 9.45
N LYS A 102 -5.86 9.37 10.78
CA LYS A 102 -6.36 10.51 11.56
C LYS A 102 -5.44 11.72 11.47
N ALA A 103 -4.13 11.51 11.45
CA ALA A 103 -3.12 12.57 11.37
C ALA A 103 -2.84 13.10 9.94
N SER A 104 -3.31 12.40 8.90
CA SER A 104 -3.03 12.75 7.49
C SER A 104 -4.22 13.38 6.78
N LYS A 105 -4.05 13.75 5.50
CA LYS A 105 -5.12 14.22 4.61
C LYS A 105 -5.66 13.11 3.70
N VAL A 106 -5.28 11.86 3.94
CA VAL A 106 -5.69 10.72 3.12
C VAL A 106 -7.23 10.59 3.14
N ASN A 107 -7.82 10.61 1.96
CA ASN A 107 -9.27 10.46 1.71
C ASN A 107 -9.59 9.24 0.82
N LEU A 108 -8.57 8.61 0.24
CA LEU A 108 -8.67 7.43 -0.61
C LEU A 108 -7.62 6.41 -0.19
N LEU A 109 -8.06 5.17 0.02
CA LEU A 109 -7.21 4.00 0.18
C LEU A 109 -7.40 3.05 -1.00
N VAL A 110 -6.29 2.55 -1.54
CA VAL A 110 -6.28 1.54 -2.61
C VAL A 110 -5.58 0.28 -2.10
N LEU A 111 -6.35 -0.79 -1.89
CA LEU A 111 -5.87 -2.06 -1.35
C LEU A 111 -5.36 -2.96 -2.49
N ASN A 112 -4.06 -3.24 -2.47
CA ASN A 112 -3.35 -3.99 -3.51
C ASN A 112 -3.16 -5.47 -3.12
N GLY A 113 -4.13 -6.32 -3.49
CA GLY A 113 -4.05 -7.76 -3.33
C GLY A 113 -4.91 -8.33 -2.19
N ILE A 114 -5.26 -9.61 -2.31
CA ILE A 114 -6.23 -10.26 -1.42
C ILE A 114 -5.79 -10.29 0.04
N THR A 115 -4.50 -10.48 0.31
CA THR A 115 -3.95 -10.49 1.67
C THR A 115 -4.10 -9.12 2.32
N VAL A 116 -3.90 -8.03 1.56
CA VAL A 116 -4.08 -6.66 2.05
C VAL A 116 -5.56 -6.41 2.33
N VAL A 117 -6.46 -6.80 1.41
CA VAL A 117 -7.91 -6.68 1.61
C VAL A 117 -8.36 -7.41 2.87
N GLN A 118 -7.99 -8.69 3.03
CA GLN A 118 -8.38 -9.49 4.18
C GLN A 118 -7.83 -8.95 5.49
N SER A 119 -6.57 -8.49 5.49
CA SER A 119 -5.94 -7.92 6.68
C SER A 119 -6.58 -6.58 7.04
N PHE A 120 -6.88 -5.74 6.04
CA PHE A 120 -7.59 -4.48 6.23
C PHE A 120 -8.96 -4.71 6.87
N LEU A 121 -9.79 -5.60 6.31
CA LEU A 121 -11.12 -5.92 6.85
C LEU A 121 -11.06 -6.36 8.31
N LYS A 122 -10.04 -7.17 8.68
CA LYS A 122 -9.84 -7.62 10.06
C LYS A 122 -9.52 -6.47 11.02
N VAL A 123 -8.65 -5.54 10.63
CA VAL A 123 -8.21 -4.45 11.51
C VAL A 123 -9.19 -3.26 11.52
N SER A 124 -9.91 -3.04 10.43
CA SER A 124 -10.89 -1.95 10.32
C SER A 124 -12.25 -2.31 10.92
N ASN A 125 -12.57 -3.61 10.98
CA ASN A 125 -13.91 -4.11 11.24
C ASN A 125 -14.97 -3.46 10.34
N CYS A 126 -14.59 -3.17 9.08
CA CYS A 126 -15.50 -2.64 8.08
C CYS A 126 -15.91 -3.74 7.10
N GLU A 127 -16.99 -3.49 6.37
CA GLU A 127 -17.40 -4.32 5.25
C GLU A 127 -17.13 -3.58 3.94
N LEU A 128 -16.69 -4.33 2.93
CA LEU A 128 -16.50 -3.81 1.58
C LEU A 128 -17.38 -4.61 0.64
N GLU A 129 -18.08 -3.91 -0.25
CA GLU A 129 -18.82 -4.51 -1.33
C GLU A 129 -17.85 -5.24 -2.27
N LYS A 130 -17.99 -6.57 -2.33
CA LYS A 130 -17.20 -7.43 -3.21
C LYS A 130 -17.96 -7.72 -4.50
N ARG A 131 -17.37 -7.40 -5.65
CA ARG A 131 -17.94 -7.77 -6.97
C ARG A 131 -16.94 -8.53 -7.81
N LYS A 132 -17.39 -9.59 -8.49
CA LYS A 132 -16.58 -10.29 -9.50
C LYS A 132 -16.46 -9.40 -10.74
N ILE A 133 -15.25 -9.21 -11.24
CA ILE A 133 -14.98 -8.49 -12.49
C ILE A 133 -14.41 -9.48 -13.50
N PRO A 134 -15.21 -9.97 -14.47
CA PRO A 134 -14.79 -11.04 -15.38
C PRO A 134 -13.47 -10.75 -16.10
N ASN A 135 -13.29 -9.51 -16.56
CA ASN A 135 -12.12 -9.05 -17.32
C ASN A 135 -10.85 -8.94 -16.47
N TRP A 136 -10.91 -9.22 -15.16
CA TRP A 136 -9.75 -9.26 -14.28
C TRP A 136 -9.30 -10.70 -14.01
N THR A 137 -9.83 -11.69 -14.70
CA THR A 137 -9.42 -13.09 -14.52
C THR A 137 -8.00 -13.29 -15.03
N LEU A 138 -7.08 -13.72 -14.17
CA LEU A 138 -5.70 -14.01 -14.56
C LEU A 138 -5.64 -15.39 -15.22
N PRO A 139 -4.95 -15.56 -16.35
CA PRO A 139 -4.83 -16.85 -17.00
C PRO A 139 -4.02 -17.83 -16.13
N ARG A 140 -4.37 -19.11 -16.19
CA ARG A 140 -3.56 -20.22 -15.70
C ARG A 140 -3.23 -21.15 -16.86
N ILE A 141 -2.13 -21.89 -16.71
CA ILE A 141 -1.75 -22.93 -17.67
C ILE A 141 -2.84 -24.02 -17.75
N VAL A 142 -3.53 -24.28 -16.63
CA VAL A 142 -4.63 -25.25 -16.52
C VAL A 142 -5.78 -24.65 -15.71
N GLY A 143 -7.02 -24.82 -16.20
CA GLY A 143 -8.27 -24.41 -15.54
C GLY A 143 -8.75 -23.00 -15.89
N ASP A 144 -9.84 -22.57 -15.24
CA ASP A 144 -10.60 -21.33 -15.54
C ASP A 144 -9.90 -20.01 -15.14
N GLY A 145 -8.60 -20.06 -14.81
CA GLY A 145 -7.84 -18.89 -14.32
C GLY A 145 -8.13 -18.52 -12.86
N VAL A 146 -7.59 -17.37 -12.43
CA VAL A 146 -7.85 -16.81 -11.09
C VAL A 146 -8.80 -15.63 -11.24
N ALA A 147 -10.04 -15.80 -10.79
CA ALA A 147 -11.06 -14.76 -10.87
C ALA A 147 -10.61 -13.45 -10.21
N GLY A 148 -10.89 -12.33 -10.87
CA GLY A 148 -10.69 -11.00 -10.32
C GLY A 148 -11.92 -10.46 -9.59
N TYR A 149 -11.66 -9.74 -8.51
CA TYR A 149 -12.69 -9.13 -7.66
C TYR A 149 -12.31 -7.70 -7.32
N SER A 150 -13.31 -6.81 -7.34
CA SER A 150 -13.23 -5.48 -6.77
C SER A 150 -13.81 -5.46 -5.35
N TYR A 151 -13.34 -4.53 -4.54
CA TYR A 151 -13.79 -4.25 -3.18
C TYR A 151 -14.01 -2.75 -3.04
N LYS A 152 -15.22 -2.33 -2.66
CA LYS A 152 -15.56 -0.91 -2.51
C LYS A 152 -16.27 -0.65 -1.20
N GLY A 153 -15.92 0.45 -0.54
CA GLY A 153 -16.67 0.93 0.61
C GLY A 153 -16.12 2.24 1.13
N THR A 154 -16.54 2.61 2.32
CA THR A 154 -16.05 3.79 3.02
C THR A 154 -15.80 3.45 4.48
N VAL A 155 -14.87 4.17 5.10
CA VAL A 155 -14.55 4.01 6.53
C VAL A 155 -14.49 5.37 7.21
N SER A 156 -15.12 5.47 8.37
CA SER A 156 -15.04 6.62 9.28
C SER A 156 -14.34 6.26 10.59
N LYS A 157 -13.92 5.00 10.73
CA LYS A 157 -13.23 4.42 11.88
C LYS A 157 -12.33 3.27 11.40
N ILE A 158 -11.14 3.14 11.97
CA ILE A 158 -10.23 1.99 11.80
C ILE A 158 -9.80 1.55 13.19
N GLY A 159 -9.94 0.26 13.52
CA GLY A 159 -9.75 -0.21 14.89
C GLY A 159 -10.62 0.58 15.86
N ASN A 160 -10.04 1.18 16.90
CA ASN A 160 -10.72 2.07 17.82
C ASN A 160 -10.63 3.55 17.46
N ILE A 161 -9.98 3.90 16.35
CA ILE A 161 -9.71 5.30 15.99
C ILE A 161 -10.79 5.84 15.05
N ARG A 162 -11.59 6.80 15.55
CA ARG A 162 -12.49 7.60 14.71
C ARG A 162 -11.69 8.57 13.85
N LEU A 163 -11.96 8.54 12.55
CA LEU A 163 -11.38 9.45 11.58
C LEU A 163 -12.21 10.75 11.53
N PRO A 164 -11.58 11.91 11.31
CA PRO A 164 -12.28 13.20 11.21
C PRO A 164 -12.95 13.40 9.84
N ARG A 165 -12.86 12.40 8.96
CA ARG A 165 -13.35 12.40 7.58
C ARG A 165 -13.75 10.98 7.18
N ILE A 166 -14.59 10.87 6.17
CA ILE A 166 -14.87 9.59 5.51
C ILE A 166 -13.71 9.32 4.54
N VAL A 167 -13.16 8.12 4.59
CA VAL A 167 -12.13 7.65 3.67
C VAL A 167 -12.75 6.64 2.73
N THR A 168 -12.65 6.88 1.43
CA THR A 168 -13.05 5.92 0.40
C THR A 168 -12.05 4.78 0.35
N VAL A 169 -12.54 3.54 0.33
CA VAL A 169 -11.70 2.35 0.25
C VAL A 169 -12.03 1.61 -1.03
N LEU A 170 -11.04 1.50 -1.90
CA LEU A 170 -11.08 0.73 -3.14
C LEU A 170 -10.06 -0.39 -3.04
N GLY A 171 -10.33 -1.54 -3.63
CA GLY A 171 -9.40 -2.67 -3.58
C GLY A 171 -9.64 -3.68 -4.68
N TYR A 172 -8.62 -4.51 -4.91
CA TYR A 172 -8.65 -5.61 -5.86
C TYR A 172 -7.85 -6.79 -5.30
N ASN A 173 -8.18 -8.02 -5.71
CA ASN A 173 -7.58 -9.23 -5.12
C ASN A 173 -6.21 -9.60 -5.70
N HIS A 174 -5.84 -9.11 -6.88
CA HIS A 174 -4.55 -9.43 -7.49
C HIS A 174 -3.43 -8.53 -6.96
N ASN A 175 -2.27 -9.09 -6.66
CA ASN A 175 -1.10 -8.27 -6.32
C ASN A 175 -0.42 -7.87 -7.63
N LEU A 176 -0.42 -6.59 -7.98
CA LEU A 176 0.03 -6.16 -9.31
C LEU A 176 1.54 -6.27 -9.51
N GLN A 177 2.31 -6.31 -8.42
CA GLN A 177 3.77 -6.48 -8.51
C GLN A 177 4.20 -7.93 -8.66
N SER A 178 3.46 -8.89 -8.07
CA SER A 178 3.91 -10.28 -7.96
C SER A 178 2.97 -11.34 -8.53
N SER A 179 1.71 -11.03 -8.84
CA SER A 179 0.79 -12.00 -9.43
C SER A 179 1.20 -12.32 -10.87
N TYR A 180 1.29 -13.61 -11.18
CA TYR A 180 1.53 -14.09 -12.54
C TYR A 180 0.31 -13.83 -13.43
N GLY A 181 0.52 -13.45 -14.69
CA GLY A 181 -0.54 -13.24 -15.66
C GLY A 181 -1.23 -11.86 -15.60
N VAL A 182 -0.72 -10.91 -14.81
CA VAL A 182 -1.23 -9.53 -14.81
C VAL A 182 -0.84 -8.86 -16.13
N THR A 183 -1.83 -8.56 -16.97
CA THR A 183 -1.66 -7.93 -18.29
C THR A 183 -1.89 -6.42 -18.25
N SER A 184 -1.48 -5.71 -19.31
CA SER A 184 -1.79 -4.29 -19.50
C SER A 184 -3.29 -4.00 -19.50
N ASP A 185 -4.11 -4.92 -20.05
CA ASP A 185 -5.56 -4.74 -20.14
C ASP A 185 -6.21 -4.82 -18.77
N ILE A 186 -5.75 -5.73 -17.92
CA ILE A 186 -6.20 -5.83 -16.53
C ILE A 186 -5.80 -4.57 -15.75
N LEU A 187 -4.56 -4.11 -15.91
CA LEU A 187 -4.11 -2.87 -15.28
C LEU A 187 -4.96 -1.68 -15.73
N LYS A 188 -5.22 -1.54 -17.03
CA LYS A 188 -6.07 -0.48 -17.58
C LYS A 188 -7.48 -0.54 -17.01
N SER A 189 -8.07 -1.74 -16.95
CA SER A 189 -9.41 -1.94 -16.40
C SER A 189 -9.50 -1.62 -14.90
N ILE A 190 -8.49 -1.99 -14.10
CA ILE A 190 -8.42 -1.61 -12.69
C ILE A 190 -8.29 -0.09 -12.53
N ARG A 191 -7.44 0.56 -13.33
CA ARG A 191 -7.28 2.03 -13.33
C ARG A 191 -8.58 2.76 -13.65
N GLU A 192 -9.29 2.32 -14.69
CA GLU A 192 -10.60 2.88 -15.08
C GLU A 192 -11.63 2.66 -13.98
N TRP A 193 -11.66 1.48 -13.37
CA TRP A 193 -12.55 1.21 -12.25
C TRP A 193 -12.25 2.12 -11.04
N ILE A 194 -10.98 2.36 -10.70
CA ILE A 194 -10.61 3.31 -9.65
C ILE A 194 -11.05 4.72 -10.01
N SER A 195 -10.78 5.17 -11.24
CA SER A 195 -11.19 6.50 -11.73
C SER A 195 -12.69 6.73 -11.54
N ASN A 196 -13.52 5.77 -11.94
CA ASN A 196 -14.98 5.86 -11.86
C ASN A 196 -15.54 5.74 -10.42
N ASN A 197 -14.74 5.27 -9.47
CA ASN A 197 -15.20 5.03 -8.08
C ASN A 197 -14.53 5.94 -7.06
N CYS A 198 -13.62 6.81 -7.49
CA CYS A 198 -13.17 7.92 -6.66
C CYS A 198 -14.21 9.03 -6.75
N ALA A 199 -14.77 9.41 -5.61
CA ALA A 199 -15.68 10.56 -5.52
C ALA A 199 -14.95 11.83 -6.01
N THR A 200 -15.63 12.57 -6.89
CA THR A 200 -15.33 13.99 -7.15
C THR A 200 -15.77 14.83 -5.97
#